data_AF-G4TWG1-F1
#
_entry.id   AF-G4TWG1-F1
#
_cell.length_a   1.000
_cell.length_b   1.000
_cell.length_c   1.000
_cell.angle_alpha   90.00
_cell.angle_beta   90.00
_cell.angle_gamma   90.00
#
_symmetry.space_group_name_H-M   'P 1'
#
loop_
_entity.id
_entity.type
_entity.pdbx_description
1 polymer ?
#
loop_
_entity_poly.entity_id
_entity_poly.type
_entity_poly.pdbx_seq_one_letter_code
_entity_poly.pdbx_strand_id
1 'polypeptide(L)'
;MRVTFFAVLFASAALLGSAAPVPEPSLTRAQLQAHHQAAADHHLTQAEHHLNRAETHSNHADAAHQSGNHQAAAAHEAHYRHHIALFDHHTAQHEHHQAQADHLAQRRSVQSIDELD
;
A
#
# COMPACT_ATOMS: atom_id res chain seq x y z
N MET A 1 -0.22 38.30 52.95
CA MET A 1 -1.07 37.39 52.15
C MET A 1 -0.83 37.57 50.65
N ARG A 2 0.39 37.35 50.15
CA ARG A 2 0.70 37.53 48.71
C ARG A 2 1.51 36.38 48.10
N VAL A 3 2.06 35.47 48.91
CA VAL A 3 2.92 34.36 48.44
C VAL A 3 2.09 33.14 48.05
N THR A 4 0.93 32.92 48.67
CA THR A 4 0.03 31.80 48.36
C THR A 4 -0.67 31.91 47.01
N PHE A 5 -0.81 33.13 46.46
CA PHE A 5 -1.45 33.35 45.15
C PHE A 5 -0.56 32.92 43.98
N PHE A 6 0.75 33.14 44.08
CA PHE A 6 1.71 32.75 43.03
C PHE A 6 1.94 31.23 42.96
N ALA A 7 1.88 30.54 44.11
CA ALA A 7 2.04 29.08 44.14
C ALA A 7 0.89 28.35 43.42
N VAL A 8 -0.34 28.84 43.55
CA VAL A 8 -1.50 28.26 42.86
C VAL A 8 -1.43 28.55 41.35
N LEU A 9 -1.05 29.77 40.95
CA LEU A 9 -0.91 30.13 39.53
C LEU A 9 0.18 29.31 38.81
N PHE A 10 1.31 29.05 39.46
CA PHE A 10 2.39 28.26 38.87
C PHE A 10 2.02 26.78 38.70
N ALA A 11 1.26 26.21 39.66
CA ALA A 11 0.77 24.83 39.55
C ALA A 11 -0.28 24.65 38.43
N SER A 12 -1.11 25.66 38.17
CA SER A 12 -2.08 25.61 37.06
C SER A 12 -1.45 25.77 35.66
N ALA A 13 -0.29 26.41 35.53
CA ALA A 13 0.39 26.56 34.24
C ALA A 13 1.01 25.23 33.73
N ALA A 14 1.41 24.34 34.64
CA ALA A 14 1.98 23.03 34.28
C ALA A 14 0.95 22.05 33.69
N LEU A 15 -0.34 22.21 33.99
CA LEU A 15 -1.41 21.33 33.50
C LEU A 15 -1.99 21.76 32.15
N LEU A 16 -1.67 22.96 31.65
CA LEU A 16 -2.15 23.47 30.36
C LEU A 16 -1.26 23.10 29.17
N GLY A 17 -0.08 22.50 29.40
CA GLY A 17 0.88 22.18 28.33
C GLY A 17 0.72 20.80 27.69
N SER A 18 -0.15 19.92 28.19
CA SER A 18 -0.17 18.49 27.82
C SER A 18 -1.38 18.05 27.00
N ALA A 19 -2.13 18.99 26.40
CA ALA A 19 -3.30 18.67 25.58
C ALA A 19 -3.16 19.12 24.11
N ALA A 20 -1.98 19.58 23.70
CA ALA A 20 -1.69 19.61 22.27
C ALA A 20 -1.49 18.15 21.84
N PRO A 21 -2.35 17.57 20.97
CA PRO A 21 -2.01 16.31 20.35
C PRO A 21 -0.64 16.49 19.73
N VAL A 22 0.30 15.59 20.04
CA VAL A 22 1.58 15.52 19.33
C VAL A 22 1.22 15.56 17.86
N PRO A 23 1.73 16.52 17.05
CA PRO A 23 1.46 16.50 15.63
C PRO A 23 2.04 15.19 15.11
N GLU A 24 1.17 14.21 14.90
CA GLU A 24 1.47 13.04 14.10
C GLU A 24 2.11 13.58 12.82
N PRO A 25 3.29 13.09 12.41
CA PRO A 25 3.91 13.53 11.17
C PRO A 25 2.97 13.14 10.03
N SER A 26 2.05 14.04 9.68
CA SER A 26 1.15 13.87 8.56
C SER A 26 2.03 13.87 7.32
N LEU A 27 2.10 12.73 6.63
CA LEU A 27 2.79 12.64 5.35
C LEU A 27 2.33 13.80 4.47
N THR A 28 3.29 14.55 3.94
CA THR A 28 2.99 15.54 2.91
C THR A 28 2.32 14.84 1.73
N ARG A 29 1.52 15.56 0.96
CA ARG A 29 0.87 14.98 -0.23
C ARG A 29 1.87 14.31 -1.18
N ALA A 30 3.04 14.92 -1.38
CA ALA A 30 4.10 14.36 -2.20
C ALA A 30 4.64 13.03 -1.64
N GLN A 31 4.82 12.95 -0.32
CA GLN A 31 5.20 11.69 0.33
C GLN A 31 4.10 10.63 0.23
N LEU A 32 2.83 11.01 0.34
CA LEU A 32 1.71 10.09 0.17
C LEU A 32 1.58 9.58 -1.27
N GLN A 33 1.78 10.45 -2.26
CA GLN A 33 1.82 10.06 -3.67
C GLN A 33 2.97 9.08 -3.93
N ALA A 34 4.17 9.39 -3.45
CA ALA A 34 5.34 8.51 -3.59
C ALA A 34 5.13 7.15 -2.90
N HIS A 35 4.47 7.15 -1.73
CA HIS A 35 4.09 5.92 -1.03
C HIS A 35 3.17 5.04 -1.88
N HIS A 36 2.10 5.62 -2.45
CA HIS A 36 1.20 4.87 -3.31
C HIS A 36 1.86 4.39 -4.60
N GLN A 37 2.75 5.19 -5.21
CA GLN A 37 3.51 4.74 -6.37
C GLN A 37 4.41 3.54 -6.02
N ALA A 38 5.14 3.60 -4.91
CA ALA A 38 5.98 2.50 -4.45
C ALA A 38 5.16 1.23 -4.13
N ALA A 39 3.96 1.39 -3.56
CA ALA A 39 3.04 0.28 -3.32
C ALA A 39 2.53 -0.33 -4.63
N ALA A 40 2.21 0.50 -5.63
CA ALA A 40 1.80 0.04 -6.96
C ALA A 40 2.93 -0.78 -7.63
N ASP A 41 4.16 -0.27 -7.62
CA ASP A 41 5.32 -0.95 -8.22
C ASP A 41 5.64 -2.28 -7.50
N HIS A 42 5.49 -2.29 -6.18
CA HIS A 42 5.65 -3.49 -5.37
C HIS A 42 4.64 -4.57 -5.75
N HIS A 43 3.37 -4.21 -5.89
CA HIS A 43 2.33 -5.15 -6.29
C HIS A 43 2.48 -5.60 -7.73
N LEU A 44 2.94 -4.75 -8.65
CA LEU A 44 3.29 -5.17 -10.00
C LEU A 44 4.38 -6.23 -9.99
N THR A 45 5.45 -6.02 -9.20
CA THR A 45 6.53 -7.01 -9.03
C THR A 45 6.01 -8.33 -8.47
N GLN A 46 5.08 -8.30 -7.49
CA GLN A 46 4.47 -9.51 -6.96
C GLN A 46 3.58 -10.22 -7.98
N ALA A 47 2.81 -9.48 -8.78
CA ALA A 47 2.01 -10.03 -9.87
C ALA A 47 2.91 -10.76 -10.87
N GLU A 48 3.97 -10.11 -11.36
CA GLU A 48 4.94 -10.73 -12.27
C GLU A 48 5.58 -12.00 -11.69
N HIS A 49 5.93 -11.97 -10.39
CA HIS A 49 6.43 -13.14 -9.70
C HIS A 49 5.43 -14.30 -9.75
N HIS A 50 4.16 -14.04 -9.41
CA HIS A 50 3.14 -15.09 -9.42
C HIS A 50 2.79 -15.58 -10.82
N LEU A 51 2.82 -14.72 -11.83
CA LEU A 51 2.64 -15.12 -13.23
C LEU A 51 3.73 -16.10 -13.67
N ASN A 52 4.99 -15.81 -13.35
CA ASN A 52 6.11 -16.71 -13.65
C ASN A 52 5.96 -18.07 -12.92
N ARG A 53 5.52 -18.05 -11.65
CA ARG A 53 5.24 -19.29 -10.90
C ARG A 53 4.08 -20.09 -11.50
N ALA A 54 3.03 -19.41 -11.96
CA ALA A 54 1.94 -20.04 -12.67
C ALA A 54 2.45 -20.72 -13.95
N GLU A 55 3.21 -20.01 -14.79
CA GLU A 55 3.79 -20.57 -16.02
C GLU A 55 4.65 -21.82 -15.74
N THR A 56 5.49 -21.76 -14.70
CA THR A 56 6.29 -22.92 -14.26
C THR A 56 5.41 -24.13 -13.94
N HIS A 57 4.32 -23.93 -13.19
CA HIS A 57 3.39 -25.00 -12.87
C HIS A 57 2.57 -25.48 -14.07
N SER A 58 2.23 -24.60 -15.01
CA SER A 58 1.60 -25.00 -16.28
C SER A 58 2.50 -25.96 -17.05
N ASN A 59 3.78 -25.60 -17.21
CA ASN A 59 4.76 -26.45 -17.90
C ASN A 59 4.94 -27.82 -17.21
N HIS A 60 4.93 -27.84 -15.87
CA HIS A 60 5.03 -29.10 -15.12
C HIS A 60 3.75 -29.94 -15.21
N ALA A 61 2.57 -29.31 -15.26
CA ALA A 61 1.32 -30.01 -15.51
C ALA A 61 1.33 -30.68 -16.89
N ASP A 62 1.79 -29.97 -17.92
CA ASP A 62 1.91 -30.51 -19.29
C ASP A 62 2.89 -31.70 -19.36
N ALA A 63 4.05 -31.59 -18.71
CA ALA A 63 5.01 -32.70 -18.63
C ALA A 63 4.44 -33.90 -17.85
N ALA A 64 3.65 -33.66 -16.80
CA ALA A 64 2.98 -34.71 -16.04
C ALA A 64 1.88 -35.40 -16.87
N HIS A 65 1.11 -34.64 -17.67
CA HIS A 65 0.15 -35.19 -18.63
C HIS A 65 0.83 -36.08 -19.67
N GLN A 66 1.94 -35.60 -20.26
CA GLN A 66 2.70 -36.35 -21.27
C GLN A 66 3.30 -37.65 -20.74
N SER A 67 3.64 -37.70 -19.45
CA SER A 67 4.15 -38.92 -18.79
C SER A 67 3.05 -39.83 -18.22
N GLY A 68 1.77 -39.45 -18.36
CA GLY A 68 0.63 -40.20 -17.81
C GLY A 68 0.48 -40.09 -16.30
N ASN A 69 1.22 -39.19 -15.64
CA ASN A 69 1.11 -38.96 -14.20
C ASN A 69 0.00 -37.95 -13.89
N HIS A 70 -1.26 -38.41 -14.02
CA HIS A 70 -2.44 -37.55 -13.84
C HIS A 70 -2.57 -36.93 -12.45
N GLN A 71 -2.06 -37.61 -11.40
CA GLN A 71 -2.08 -37.06 -10.04
C GLN A 71 -1.15 -35.84 -9.93
N ALA A 72 0.06 -35.93 -10.47
CA ALA A 72 1.00 -34.81 -10.49
C ALA A 72 0.48 -33.66 -11.36
N ALA A 73 -0.16 -33.97 -12.50
CA ALA A 73 -0.78 -32.97 -13.36
C ALA A 73 -1.86 -32.18 -12.61
N ALA A 74 -2.79 -32.87 -11.94
CA ALA A 74 -3.86 -32.22 -11.17
C ALA A 74 -3.31 -31.36 -10.01
N ALA A 75 -2.23 -31.79 -9.36
CA ALA A 75 -1.56 -31.00 -8.33
C ALA A 75 -0.95 -29.71 -8.91
N HIS A 76 -0.24 -29.81 -10.03
CA HIS A 76 0.33 -28.63 -10.69
C HIS A 76 -0.73 -27.68 -11.25
N GLU A 77 -1.84 -28.18 -11.78
CA GLU A 77 -3.00 -27.36 -12.19
C GLU A 77 -3.64 -26.61 -11.02
N ALA A 78 -3.67 -27.22 -9.83
CA ALA A 78 -4.15 -26.54 -8.62
C ALA A 78 -3.19 -25.41 -8.20
N HIS A 79 -1.88 -25.65 -8.25
CA HIS A 79 -0.88 -24.61 -7.97
C HIS A 79 -0.88 -23.49 -9.02
N TYR A 80 -1.04 -23.82 -10.30
CA TYR A 80 -1.24 -22.84 -11.37
C TYR A 80 -2.41 -21.92 -11.05
N ARG A 81 -3.60 -22.48 -10.77
CA ARG A 81 -4.80 -21.70 -10.44
C ARG A 81 -4.61 -20.85 -9.20
N HIS A 82 -3.90 -21.36 -8.19
CA HIS A 82 -3.58 -20.58 -7.00
C HIS A 82 -2.71 -19.36 -7.33
N HIS A 83 -1.68 -19.53 -8.16
CA HIS A 83 -0.83 -18.41 -8.56
C HIS A 83 -1.52 -17.42 -9.49
N ILE A 84 -2.43 -17.86 -10.37
CA ILE A 84 -3.27 -16.95 -11.16
C ILE A 84 -4.16 -16.11 -10.24
N ALA A 85 -4.77 -16.70 -9.21
CA ALA A 85 -5.58 -15.93 -8.25
C ALA A 85 -4.75 -14.88 -7.48
N LEU A 86 -3.49 -15.20 -7.15
CA LEU A 86 -2.56 -14.23 -6.53
C LEU A 86 -2.09 -13.15 -7.50
N PHE A 87 -1.84 -13.51 -8.76
CA PHE A 87 -1.57 -12.55 -9.83
C PHE A 87 -2.72 -11.54 -9.96
N ASP A 88 -3.97 -12.01 -10.08
CA ASP A 88 -5.15 -11.16 -10.18
C ASP A 88 -5.29 -10.25 -8.96
N HIS A 89 -5.06 -10.79 -7.75
CA HIS A 89 -5.09 -10.02 -6.52
C HIS A 89 -4.09 -8.86 -6.52
N HIS A 90 -2.84 -9.14 -6.90
CA HIS A 90 -1.80 -8.11 -6.91
C HIS A 90 -1.96 -7.12 -8.06
N THR A 91 -2.45 -7.55 -9.22
CA THR A 91 -2.85 -6.63 -10.30
C THR A 91 -3.92 -5.67 -9.82
N ALA A 92 -4.96 -6.14 -9.13
CA ALA A 92 -6.00 -5.28 -8.58
C ALA A 92 -5.46 -4.30 -7.51
N GLN A 93 -4.51 -4.74 -6.67
CA GLN A 93 -3.86 -3.85 -5.69
C GLN A 93 -2.95 -2.81 -6.35
N HIS A 94 -2.23 -3.20 -7.42
CA HIS A 94 -1.45 -2.29 -8.24
C HIS A 94 -2.35 -1.19 -8.81
N GLU A 95 -3.44 -1.57 -9.47
CA GLU A 95 -4.41 -0.62 -10.06
C GLU A 95 -4.99 0.31 -8.99
N HIS A 96 -5.34 -0.22 -7.81
CA HIS A 96 -5.86 0.57 -6.70
C HIS A 96 -4.88 1.65 -6.25
N HIS A 97 -3.60 1.28 -6.05
CA HIS A 97 -2.59 2.23 -5.60
C HIS A 97 -2.15 3.19 -6.70
N GLN A 98 -2.12 2.75 -7.96
CA GLN A 98 -1.85 3.64 -9.09
C GLN A 98 -2.94 4.71 -9.19
N ALA A 99 -4.21 4.33 -9.09
CA ALA A 99 -5.32 5.28 -9.10
C ALA A 99 -5.26 6.29 -7.94
N GLN A 100 -4.80 5.87 -6.75
CA GLN A 100 -4.57 6.77 -5.62
C GLN A 100 -3.43 7.75 -5.87
N ALA A 101 -2.31 7.29 -6.43
CA ALA A 101 -1.19 8.15 -6.81
C ALA A 101 -1.63 9.19 -7.87
N ASP A 102 -2.38 8.75 -8.88
CA ASP A 102 -2.88 9.62 -9.96
C ASP A 102 -3.85 10.68 -9.44
N HIS A 103 -4.77 10.32 -8.54
CA HIS A 103 -5.70 11.27 -7.93
C HIS A 103 -4.95 12.35 -7.11
N LEU A 104 -3.88 11.97 -6.40
CA LEU A 104 -3.04 12.92 -5.66
C LEU A 104 -2.25 13.83 -6.61
N ALA A 105 -1.81 13.31 -7.76
CA ALA A 105 -1.12 14.08 -8.79
C ALA A 105 -2.05 15.10 -9.48
N GLN A 106 -3.28 14.69 -9.83
CA GLN A 106 -4.26 15.54 -10.50
C GLN A 106 -4.69 16.74 -9.64
N ARG A 107 -4.90 16.54 -8.32
CA ARG A 107 -5.24 17.66 -7.42
C ARG A 107 -4.18 18.75 -7.38
N ARG A 108 -2.90 18.42 -7.58
CA ARG A 108 -1.83 19.42 -7.67
C ARG A 108 -2.00 20.30 -8.91
N SER A 109 -2.34 19.69 -10.05
CA SER A 109 -2.53 20.42 -11.31
C SER A 109 -3.69 21.41 -11.24
N VAL A 110 -4.78 21.05 -10.55
CA VAL A 110 -5.95 21.95 -10.42
C VAL A 110 -5.65 23.10 -9.47
N GLN A 111 -5.05 22.84 -8.31
CA GLN A 111 -4.68 23.90 -7.35
C GLN A 111 -3.68 24.91 -7.94
N SER A 112 -2.73 24.46 -8.76
CA SER A 112 -1.78 25.39 -9.39
C SER A 112 -2.40 26.31 -10.46
N ILE A 113 -3.57 25.98 -10.98
CA ILE A 113 -4.28 26.83 -11.96
C ILE A 113 -5.10 27.89 -11.23
N ASP A 114 -5.82 27.51 -10.18
CA ASP A 114 -6.64 28.45 -9.38
C ASP A 114 -5.79 29.47 -8.59
N GLU A 115 -4.52 29.19 -8.31
CA GLU A 115 -3.59 30.12 -7.63
C GLU A 115 -2.93 31.15 -8.58
N LEU A 116 -3.22 31.11 -9.88
CA LEU A 116 -2.64 32.01 -10.89
C LEU A 116 -3.62 33.06 -11.46
N ASP A 117 -4.88 33.04 -11.02
CA ASP A 117 -5.92 34.07 -11.31
C ASP A 117 -6.19 34.97 -10.09
#